data_AF-A0A832WIF4-F1
#
_entry.id   AF-A0A832WIF4-F1
#
_cell.length_a   1.000
_cell.length_b   1.000
_cell.length_c   1.000
_cell.angle_alpha   90.00
_cell.angle_beta   90.00
_cell.angle_gamma   90.00
#
_symmetry.space_group_name_H-M   'P 1'
#
loop_
_entity.id
_entity.type
_entity.pdbx_description
1 polymer ?
#
loop_
_entity_poly.entity_id
_entity_poly.type
_entity_poly.pdbx_seq_one_letter_code
_entity_poly.pdbx_strand_id
1 'polypeptide(L)'
;MKSSAESGHKAVRDRIPEILRDSGKKCAVKEFSDPDFLVELENKLEEELAEYLESKEVEELADLLEVIYRITELRGFSKEALESLRLKKRQKRGGFEKNLVLFNPSDEKDLY
;
A
#
# COMPACT_ATOMS: atom_id res chain seq x y z
N MET A 1 -31.19 -7.15 2.49
CA MET A 1 -30.28 -7.02 3.65
C MET A 1 -29.74 -5.61 3.67
N LYS A 2 -29.75 -4.95 4.83
CA LYS A 2 -29.22 -3.59 4.97
C LYS A 2 -27.71 -3.64 4.75
N SER A 3 -27.20 -2.76 3.89
CA SER A 3 -25.76 -2.52 3.76
C SER A 3 -25.24 -2.08 5.12
N SER A 4 -24.38 -2.88 5.71
CA SER A 4 -23.53 -2.44 6.81
C SER A 4 -22.65 -1.34 6.23
N ALA A 5 -22.96 -0.08 6.48
CA ALA A 5 -22.03 1.00 6.23
C ALA A 5 -20.75 0.63 7.00
N GLU A 6 -19.65 0.43 6.29
CA GLU A 6 -18.35 0.17 6.91
C GLU A 6 -18.04 1.33 7.86
N SER A 7 -18.28 1.10 9.14
CA SER A 7 -17.86 1.99 10.22
C SER A 7 -16.38 1.74 10.51
N GLY A 8 -15.55 1.85 9.48
CA GLY A 8 -14.11 1.65 9.56
C GLY A 8 -13.43 3.00 9.67
N HIS A 9 -12.64 3.20 10.73
CA HIS A 9 -11.64 4.25 10.70
C HIS A 9 -10.65 3.92 9.57
N LYS A 10 -10.22 4.92 8.80
CA LYS A 10 -9.27 4.75 7.70
C LYS A 10 -8.12 5.72 7.89
N ALA A 11 -6.89 5.27 7.62
CA ALA A 11 -5.77 6.19 7.48
C ALA A 11 -6.01 7.08 6.26
N VAL A 12 -5.81 8.39 6.41
CA VAL A 12 -5.98 9.37 5.34
C VAL A 12 -4.75 10.28 5.26
N ARG A 13 -4.48 10.84 4.08
CA ARG A 13 -3.44 11.86 3.92
C ARG A 13 -3.83 13.13 4.70
N ASP A 14 -2.83 13.86 5.19
CA ASP A 14 -3.00 14.99 6.12
C ASP A 14 -3.96 16.08 5.63
N ARG A 15 -4.04 16.27 4.31
CA ARG A 15 -4.89 17.31 3.68
C ARG A 15 -6.31 16.84 3.36
N ILE A 16 -6.61 15.55 3.47
CA ILE A 16 -7.97 15.02 3.22
C ILE A 16 -9.03 15.69 4.10
N PRO A 17 -8.81 15.92 5.41
CA PRO A 17 -9.79 16.61 6.24
C PRO A 17 -10.10 18.04 5.78
N GLU A 18 -9.09 18.77 5.28
CA GLU A 18 -9.26 20.12 4.73
C GLU A 18 -10.08 20.07 3.43
N ILE A 19 -9.68 19.20 2.50
CA ILE A 19 -10.38 19.00 1.22
C ILE A 19 -11.85 18.61 1.43
N LEU A 20 -12.14 17.77 2.42
CA LEU A 20 -13.52 17.39 2.76
C LEU A 20 -14.32 18.57 3.32
N ARG A 21 -13.73 19.37 4.22
CA ARG A 21 -14.40 20.56 4.76
C ARG A 21 -14.67 21.61 3.68
N ASP A 22 -13.71 21.85 2.79
CA ASP A 22 -13.82 22.81 1.69
C ASP A 22 -14.88 22.39 0.67
N SER A 23 -15.11 21.08 0.52
CA SER A 23 -16.22 20.54 -0.30
C SER A 23 -17.57 20.49 0.43
N GLY A 24 -17.68 21.11 1.62
CA GLY A 24 -18.90 21.17 2.41
C GLY A 24 -19.26 19.85 3.12
N LYS A 25 -18.38 18.85 3.09
CA LYS A 25 -18.58 17.57 3.78
C LYS A 25 -18.12 17.68 5.24
N LYS A 26 -18.82 16.99 6.14
CA LYS A 26 -18.42 16.85 7.54
C LYS A 26 -17.47 15.66 7.68
N CYS A 27 -16.36 15.85 8.38
CA CYS A 27 -15.44 14.77 8.77
C CYS A 27 -15.01 14.95 10.22
N ALA A 28 -14.83 13.83 10.93
CA ALA A 28 -14.16 13.79 12.22
C ALA A 28 -12.78 13.15 12.03
N VAL A 29 -11.76 13.71 12.68
CA VAL A 29 -10.39 13.19 12.62
C VAL A 29 -9.86 12.98 14.02
N LYS A 30 -8.99 11.99 14.17
CA LYS A 30 -8.26 11.70 15.40
C LYS A 30 -6.81 11.43 15.03
N GLU A 31 -5.90 12.10 15.72
CA GLU A 31 -4.47 11.82 15.63
C GLU A 31 -4.12 10.63 16.52
N PHE A 32 -3.20 9.80 16.04
CA PHE A 32 -2.71 8.61 16.72
C PHE A 32 -1.22 8.78 17.04
N SER A 33 -0.73 8.03 18.03
CA SER A 33 0.72 7.91 18.23
C SER A 33 1.35 7.15 17.06
N ASP A 34 2.63 7.38 16.78
CA ASP A 34 3.35 6.67 15.72
C ASP A 34 3.20 5.14 15.78
N PRO A 35 3.33 4.48 16.97
CA PRO A 35 3.08 3.04 17.08
C PRO A 35 1.65 2.61 16.78
N ASP A 36 0.65 3.38 17.24
CA ASP A 36 -0.76 3.03 17.00
C ASP A 36 -1.14 3.28 15.54
N PHE A 37 -0.59 4.33 14.92
CA PHE A 37 -0.86 4.68 13.52
C PHE A 37 -0.19 3.71 12.54
N LEU A 38 0.90 3.05 12.94
CA LEU A 38 1.52 1.99 12.13
C LEU A 38 0.53 0.88 11.80
N VAL A 39 -0.33 0.49 12.75
CA VAL A 39 -1.37 -0.53 12.53
C VAL A 39 -2.37 -0.06 11.48
N GLU A 40 -2.80 1.21 11.54
CA GLU A 40 -3.72 1.78 10.56
C GLU A 40 -3.09 1.88 9.15
N LEU A 41 -1.78 2.13 9.06
CA LEU A 41 -1.07 2.11 7.77
C LEU A 41 -0.87 0.71 7.20
N GLU A 42 -0.70 -0.31 8.04
CA GLU A 42 -0.65 -1.71 7.57
C GLU A 42 -2.02 -2.14 7.03
N ASN A 43 -3.12 -1.74 7.68
CA ASN A 43 -4.47 -1.91 7.12
C ASN A 43 -4.64 -1.14 5.80
N LYS A 44 -4.13 0.10 5.73
CA LYS A 44 -4.17 0.91 4.52
C LYS A 44 -3.38 0.25 3.37
N LEU A 45 -2.24 -0.37 3.66
CA LEU A 45 -1.45 -1.09 2.66
C LEU A 45 -2.23 -2.24 2.02
N GLU A 46 -3.05 -2.95 2.80
CA GLU A 46 -3.95 -3.99 2.28
C GLU A 46 -5.10 -3.41 1.45
N GLU A 47 -5.70 -2.30 1.88
CA GLU A 47 -6.73 -1.56 1.14
C GLU A 47 -6.22 -1.14 -0.25
N GLU A 48 -5.10 -0.41 -0.31
CA GLU A 48 -4.53 0.11 -1.56
C GLU A 48 -4.07 -1.02 -2.50
N LEU A 49 -3.57 -2.13 -1.93
CA LEU A 49 -3.23 -3.31 -2.73
C LEU A 49 -4.50 -3.94 -3.33
N ALA A 50 -5.59 -4.03 -2.58
CA ALA A 50 -6.86 -4.53 -3.08
C ALA A 50 -7.42 -3.61 -4.17
N GLU A 51 -7.35 -2.29 -3.97
CA GLU A 51 -7.77 -1.28 -4.95
C GLU A 51 -6.97 -1.42 -6.26
N TYR A 52 -5.63 -1.52 -6.19
CA TYR A 52 -4.81 -1.81 -7.38
C TYR A 52 -5.17 -3.15 -8.04
N LEU A 53 -5.44 -4.18 -7.24
CA LEU A 53 -5.78 -5.49 -7.76
C LEU A 53 -7.13 -5.50 -8.49
N GLU A 54 -8.06 -4.60 -8.14
CA GLU A 54 -9.35 -4.42 -8.80
C GLU A 54 -9.28 -3.45 -9.98
N SER A 55 -8.75 -2.24 -9.78
CA SER A 55 -8.77 -1.15 -10.76
C SER A 55 -7.66 -1.27 -11.82
N LYS A 56 -6.48 -1.80 -11.43
CA LYS A 56 -5.23 -1.77 -12.21
C LYS A 56 -4.71 -0.37 -12.53
N GLU A 57 -5.22 0.65 -11.85
CA GLU A 57 -4.81 2.04 -12.08
C GLU A 57 -3.44 2.34 -11.49
N VAL A 58 -2.67 3.19 -12.17
CA VAL A 58 -1.32 3.59 -11.73
C VAL A 58 -1.38 4.50 -10.50
N GLU A 59 -2.50 5.18 -10.27
CA GLU A 59 -2.72 6.03 -9.09
C GLU A 59 -2.61 5.19 -7.80
N GLU A 60 -3.20 3.99 -7.76
CA GLU A 60 -3.12 3.09 -6.60
C GLU A 60 -1.68 2.60 -6.33
N LEU A 61 -0.85 2.47 -7.38
CA LEU A 61 0.58 2.18 -7.19
C LEU A 61 1.31 3.37 -6.53
N ALA A 62 0.89 4.60 -6.78
CA ALA A 62 1.45 5.78 -6.12
C ALA A 62 1.01 5.86 -4.65
N ASP A 63 -0.24 5.50 -4.34
CA ASP A 63 -0.71 5.40 -2.97
C ASP A 63 -0.02 4.29 -2.19
N LEU A 64 0.19 3.11 -2.80
CA LEU A 64 1.05 2.05 -2.23
C LEU A 64 2.45 2.56 -1.89
N LEU A 65 3.08 3.35 -2.76
CA LEU A 65 4.41 3.91 -2.48
C LEU A 65 4.39 4.87 -1.29
N GLU A 66 3.38 5.73 -1.17
CA GLU A 66 3.24 6.63 -0.03
C GLU A 66 3.13 5.86 1.29
N VAL A 67 2.27 4.82 1.33
CA VAL A 67 2.06 3.98 2.50
C VAL A 67 3.35 3.24 2.87
N ILE A 68 4.04 2.63 1.89
CA ILE A 68 5.32 1.93 2.11
C ILE A 68 6.36 2.89 2.70
N TYR A 69 6.44 4.12 2.21
CA TYR A 69 7.39 5.10 2.72
C TYR A 69 7.09 5.52 4.15
N ARG A 70 5.82 5.78 4.50
CA ARG A 70 5.48 6.13 5.88
C ARG A 70 5.71 4.97 6.85
N ILE A 71 5.37 3.74 6.45
CA ILE A 71 5.68 2.52 7.24
C ILE A 71 7.20 2.38 7.45
N THR A 72 8.00 2.67 6.42
CA THR A 72 9.47 2.59 6.50
C THR A 72 10.02 3.56 7.54
N GLU A 73 9.53 4.81 7.54
CA GLU A 73 9.90 5.84 8.52
C GLU A 73 9.50 5.44 9.94
N LEU A 74 8.27 4.98 10.14
CA LEU A 74 7.77 4.51 11.44
C LEU A 74 8.54 3.30 11.97
N ARG A 75 9.10 2.47 11.10
CA ARG A 75 9.99 1.35 11.45
C ARG A 75 11.44 1.77 11.65
N GLY A 76 11.75 3.06 11.59
CA GLY A 76 13.08 3.61 11.89
C GLY A 76 14.06 3.58 10.71
N PHE A 77 13.58 3.48 9.47
CA PHE A 77 14.40 3.50 8.27
C PHE A 77 14.07 4.71 7.41
N SER A 78 15.03 5.18 6.61
CA SER A 78 14.78 6.21 5.61
C SER A 78 14.36 5.60 4.28
N LYS A 79 13.76 6.41 3.40
CA LYS A 79 13.40 6.00 2.02
C LYS A 79 14.64 5.55 1.24
N GLU A 80 15.77 6.22 1.44
CA GLU A 80 17.06 5.88 0.81
C GLU A 80 17.60 4.54 1.31
N ALA A 81 17.40 4.23 2.59
CA ALA A 81 17.79 2.93 3.16
C ALA A 81 16.96 1.79 2.54
N LEU A 82 15.65 1.98 2.38
CA LEU A 82 14.78 1.03 1.69
C LEU A 82 15.19 0.86 0.21
N GLU A 83 15.43 1.96 -0.49
CA GLU A 83 15.83 1.93 -1.89
C GLU A 83 17.19 1.25 -2.09
N SER A 84 18.15 1.53 -1.20
CA SER A 84 19.45 0.86 -1.17
C SER A 84 19.29 -0.66 -0.96
N LEU A 85 18.37 -1.09 -0.10
CA LEU A 85 18.07 -2.51 0.11
C LEU A 85 17.44 -3.13 -1.14
N ARG A 86 16.50 -2.44 -1.81
CA ARG A 86 15.88 -2.89 -3.06
C ARG A 86 16.92 -3.08 -4.16
N LEU A 87 17.81 -2.09 -4.35
CA LEU A 87 18.89 -2.15 -5.34
C LEU A 87 19.90 -3.27 -5.05
N LYS A 88 20.29 -3.48 -3.79
CA LYS A 88 21.14 -4.63 -3.39
C LYS A 88 20.49 -5.97 -3.74
N LYS A 89 19.18 -6.14 -3.47
CA LYS A 89 18.44 -7.35 -3.85
C LYS A 89 18.41 -7.52 -5.36
N ARG A 90 18.13 -6.45 -6.11
CA ARG A 90 18.10 -6.44 -7.58
C ARG A 90 19.47 -6.81 -8.18
N GLN A 91 20.56 -6.25 -7.67
CA GLN A 91 21.91 -6.59 -8.13
C GLN A 91 22.25 -8.07 -7.88
N LYS A 92 21.86 -8.58 -6.70
CA LYS A 92 22.16 -9.97 -6.30
C LYS A 92 21.28 -11.02 -6.98
N ARG A 93 20.01 -10.70 -7.27
CA ARG A 93 18.97 -11.68 -7.68
C ARG A 93 18.36 -11.40 -9.06
N GLY A 94 18.69 -10.27 -9.68
CA GLY A 94 17.97 -9.76 -10.85
C GLY A 94 16.71 -8.98 -10.47
N GLY A 95 16.08 -8.37 -11.48
CA GLY A 95 14.73 -7.81 -11.40
C GLY A 95 13.72 -8.72 -12.10
N PHE A 96 12.52 -8.18 -12.35
CA PHE A 96 11.41 -8.91 -12.97
C PHE A 96 11.32 -8.72 -14.50
N GLU A 97 12.33 -8.11 -15.15
CA GLU A 97 12.31 -7.73 -16.57
C GLU A 97 12.19 -8.92 -17.54
N LYS A 98 12.54 -10.13 -17.08
CA LYS A 98 12.46 -11.36 -17.87
C LYS A 98 11.10 -12.06 -17.81
N ASN A 99 10.14 -11.55 -17.02
CA ASN A 99 8.81 -12.13 -16.86
C ASN A 99 8.82 -13.64 -16.52
N LEU A 100 9.71 -14.05 -15.62
CA LEU A 100 9.88 -15.46 -15.26
C LEU A 100 8.85 -15.87 -14.19
N VAL A 101 8.16 -16.99 -14.43
CA VAL A 101 7.31 -17.69 -13.45
C VAL A 101 7.90 -19.09 -13.25
N LEU A 102 8.05 -19.51 -12.00
CA LEU A 102 8.53 -20.85 -11.67
C LEU A 102 7.35 -21.82 -11.66
N PHE A 103 7.45 -22.89 -12.44
CA PHE A 103 6.48 -23.99 -12.44
C PHE A 103 7.13 -25.24 -11.85
N ASN A 104 6.31 -26.08 -11.21
CA ASN A 104 6.73 -27.44 -10.92
C ASN A 104 6.75 -28.21 -12.26
N PRO A 105 7.82 -28.95 -12.59
CA PRO A 105 7.86 -29.76 -13.82
C PRO A 105 6.68 -30.73 -14.00
N SER A 106 5.96 -31.09 -12.93
CA SER A 106 4.75 -31.91 -13.02
C SER A 106 3.50 -31.17 -13.53
N ASP A 107 3.48 -29.83 -13.47
CA ASP A 107 2.31 -29.00 -13.76
C ASP A 107 2.30 -28.51 -15.22
N GLU A 108 3.28 -28.96 -16.02
CA GLU A 108 3.51 -28.52 -17.41
C GLU A 108 2.41 -28.96 -18.40
N LYS A 109 1.46 -29.81 -17.97
CA LYS A 109 0.37 -30.31 -18.83
C LYS A 109 -0.71 -29.27 -19.14
N ASP A 110 -0.76 -28.14 -18.42
CA ASP A 110 -1.83 -27.14 -18.56
C ASP A 110 -1.36 -25.83 -19.22
N LEU A 111 -0.15 -25.79 -19.80
CA LEU A 111 0.44 -24.58 -20.37
C LEU A 111 0.43 -24.48 -21.90
N TYR A 112 -0.27 -25.38 -22.61
CA TYR A 112 -0.63 -25.24 -24.03
C TYR A 112 -2.00 -25.83 -24.34
#